data_AF-A0A7I7YP70-F1
#
_entry.id   AF-A0A7I7YP70-F1
#
_cell.length_a   1.000
_cell.length_b   1.000
_cell.length_c   1.000
_cell.angle_alpha   90.00
_cell.angle_beta   90.00
_cell.angle_gamma   90.00
#
_symmetry.space_group_name_H-M   'P 1'
#
loop_
_entity.id
_entity.type
_entity.pdbx_description
1 polymer ?
#
loop_
_entity_poly.entity_id
_entity_poly.type
_entity_poly.pdbx_seq_one_letter_code
_entity_poly.pdbx_strand_id
1 'polypeptide(L)'
;MADSDLDLLALVDEARPSESSGAVSVSFYTREQLKTGIGTLFGAHLRRDAKVLWDPRNDFANMLADLGDVDTARVFARVEAMSEVFGSPERDLPKYLPGLLREARYLLRSSLYAQAISIGAPCFSVRELAQRHADPTLAELLASRRTGEPSQNDYDECVKRLGAFFGRPVRRNRHGSLEALIVNEWENRGDLLSIAFMALGVTGSGGDYAEIEKILL
;
A
#
# COMPACT_ATOMS: atom_id res chain seq x y z
N MET A 1 -5.08 -1.92 17.97
CA MET A 1 -5.95 -1.12 17.09
C MET A 1 -6.81 -2.09 16.31
N ALA A 2 -8.11 -1.81 16.22
CA ALA A 2 -9.12 -2.75 15.75
C ALA A 2 -9.07 -2.85 14.22
N ASP A 3 -8.75 -4.04 13.69
CA ASP A 3 -8.96 -4.33 12.27
C ASP A 3 -10.45 -4.52 12.03
N SER A 4 -11.01 -3.72 11.13
CA SER A 4 -12.41 -3.79 10.74
C SER A 4 -12.71 -5.06 9.92
N ASP A 5 -13.91 -5.61 10.09
CA ASP A 5 -14.52 -6.60 9.18
C ASP A 5 -15.40 -5.92 8.11
N LEU A 6 -15.70 -4.63 8.28
CA LEU A 6 -16.52 -3.81 7.39
C LEU A 6 -15.97 -2.37 7.31
N ASP A 7 -15.30 -2.07 6.21
CA ASP A 7 -14.87 -0.72 5.88
C ASP A 7 -15.98 0.03 5.16
N LEU A 8 -16.36 1.19 5.70
CA LEU A 8 -17.32 2.12 5.11
C LEU A 8 -16.59 3.38 4.64
N LEU A 9 -16.93 3.84 3.45
CA LEU A 9 -16.46 5.12 2.92
C LEU A 9 -17.64 6.08 2.86
N ALA A 10 -17.49 7.24 3.48
CA ALA A 10 -18.49 8.31 3.46
C ALA A 10 -17.96 9.54 2.73
N LEU A 11 -18.74 10.02 1.75
CA LEU A 11 -18.48 11.29 1.08
C LEU A 11 -18.97 12.45 1.98
N VAL A 12 -18.07 13.38 2.29
CA VAL A 12 -18.34 14.54 3.16
C VAL A 12 -17.90 15.83 2.49
N ASP A 13 -18.45 16.96 2.93
CA ASP A 13 -18.09 18.27 2.36
C ASP A 13 -16.75 18.80 2.91
N GLU A 14 -16.41 18.46 4.15
CA GLU A 14 -15.18 18.90 4.83
C GLU A 14 -14.36 17.72 5.35
N ALA A 15 -13.03 17.85 5.29
CA ALA A 15 -12.11 16.82 5.74
C ALA A 15 -12.27 16.55 7.25
N ARG A 16 -12.32 15.27 7.61
CA ARG A 16 -12.44 14.84 9.01
C ARG A 16 -11.74 13.49 9.21
N PRO A 17 -11.25 13.20 10.42
CA PRO A 17 -10.55 11.95 10.69
C PRO A 17 -11.47 10.73 10.53
N SER A 18 -10.88 9.61 10.14
CA SER A 18 -11.57 8.31 10.14
C SER A 18 -11.96 7.90 11.57
N GLU A 19 -13.07 7.17 11.69
CA GLU A 19 -13.59 6.67 12.96
C GLU A 19 -13.66 5.15 12.94
N SER A 20 -13.38 4.49 14.06
CA SER A 20 -13.47 3.04 14.18
C SER A 20 -14.23 2.66 15.45
N SER A 21 -15.16 1.72 15.32
CA SER A 21 -15.90 1.15 16.46
C SER A 21 -16.07 -0.35 16.28
N GLY A 22 -15.46 -1.13 17.18
CA GLY A 22 -15.48 -2.58 17.11
C GLY A 22 -14.91 -3.09 15.78
N ALA A 23 -15.73 -3.79 15.00
CA ALA A 23 -15.38 -4.34 13.71
C ALA A 23 -15.72 -3.43 12.51
N VAL A 24 -16.10 -2.17 12.74
CA VAL A 24 -16.46 -1.23 11.67
C VAL A 24 -15.49 -0.05 11.65
N SER A 25 -14.96 0.26 10.48
CA SER A 25 -14.18 1.46 10.21
C SER A 25 -14.96 2.35 9.24
N VAL A 26 -14.98 3.65 9.49
CA VAL A 26 -15.57 4.65 8.61
C VAL A 26 -14.50 5.64 8.22
N SER A 27 -14.17 5.68 6.94
CA SER A 27 -13.26 6.66 6.36
C SER A 27 -14.05 7.73 5.63
N PHE A 28 -13.75 8.99 5.95
CA PHE A 28 -14.44 10.14 5.39
C PHE A 28 -13.57 10.77 4.30
N TYR A 29 -14.15 10.99 3.13
CA TYR A 29 -13.46 11.64 2.02
C TYR A 29 -14.25 12.81 1.50
N THR A 30 -13.56 13.90 1.20
CA THR A 30 -14.08 14.96 0.35
C THR A 30 -14.05 14.55 -1.12
N ARG A 31 -14.78 15.29 -1.96
CA ARG A 31 -14.74 15.09 -3.41
C ARG A 31 -13.33 15.20 -3.97
N GLU A 32 -12.59 16.21 -3.52
CA GLU A 32 -11.22 16.45 -3.96
C GLU A 32 -10.27 15.33 -3.49
N GLN A 33 -10.44 14.81 -2.28
CA GLN A 33 -9.65 13.66 -1.82
C GLN A 33 -9.94 12.40 -2.65
N LEU A 34 -11.19 12.10 -2.99
CA LEU A 34 -11.49 10.93 -3.83
C LEU A 34 -10.95 11.07 -5.25
N LYS A 35 -10.94 12.28 -5.82
CA LYS A 35 -10.35 12.53 -7.14
C LYS A 35 -8.85 12.21 -7.20
N THR A 36 -8.14 12.24 -6.06
CA THR A 36 -6.73 11.80 -6.04
C THR A 36 -6.55 10.32 -6.34
N GLY A 37 -7.62 9.51 -6.20
CA GLY A 37 -7.63 8.10 -6.57
C GLY A 37 -7.78 7.83 -8.08
N ILE A 38 -7.83 8.85 -8.93
CA ILE A 38 -7.95 8.63 -10.38
C ILE A 38 -6.66 8.01 -10.93
N GLY A 39 -6.79 6.86 -11.60
CA GLY A 39 -5.68 6.19 -12.26
C GLY A 39 -4.79 5.39 -11.32
N THR A 40 -5.25 5.11 -10.11
CA THR A 40 -4.46 4.53 -9.04
C THR A 40 -5.12 3.24 -8.49
N LEU A 41 -4.37 2.38 -7.79
CA LEU A 41 -4.88 1.05 -7.37
C LEU A 41 -6.09 1.11 -6.41
N PHE A 42 -6.20 2.10 -5.54
CA PHE A 42 -7.34 2.36 -4.64
C PHE A 42 -8.53 2.82 -5.45
N GLY A 43 -8.33 3.68 -6.44
CA GLY A 43 -9.42 4.07 -7.34
C GLY A 43 -10.02 2.87 -8.06
N ALA A 44 -9.17 2.02 -8.63
CA ALA A 44 -9.62 0.80 -9.30
C ALA A 44 -10.20 -0.23 -8.34
N HIS A 45 -9.67 -0.35 -7.13
CA HIS A 45 -10.22 -1.21 -6.08
C HIS A 45 -11.63 -0.75 -5.69
N LEU A 46 -11.81 0.53 -5.38
CA LEU A 46 -13.11 1.12 -5.07
C LEU A 46 -14.09 0.93 -6.21
N ARG A 47 -13.71 1.26 -7.44
CA ARG A 47 -14.59 1.12 -8.62
C ARG A 47 -15.06 -0.33 -8.84
N ARG A 48 -14.20 -1.32 -8.54
CA ARG A 48 -14.50 -2.74 -8.73
C ARG A 48 -15.36 -3.31 -7.58
N ASP A 49 -14.98 -3.03 -6.34
CA ASP A 49 -15.43 -3.79 -5.17
C ASP A 49 -16.37 -3.00 -4.25
N ALA A 50 -16.43 -1.67 -4.38
CA ALA A 50 -17.33 -0.87 -3.54
C ALA A 50 -18.80 -1.17 -3.85
N LYS A 51 -19.60 -1.23 -2.80
CA LYS A 51 -21.07 -1.33 -2.88
C LYS A 51 -21.68 -0.05 -2.37
N VAL A 52 -22.44 0.63 -3.23
CA VAL A 52 -23.13 1.86 -2.86
C VAL A 52 -24.30 1.51 -1.94
N LEU A 53 -24.20 1.91 -0.68
CA LEU A 53 -25.26 1.72 0.31
C LEU A 53 -26.28 2.86 0.28
N TRP A 54 -25.81 4.10 0.10
CA TRP A 54 -26.67 5.27 0.03
C TRP A 54 -26.06 6.38 -0.85
N ASP A 55 -26.77 6.78 -1.91
CA ASP A 55 -26.37 7.85 -2.83
C ASP A 55 -27.61 8.53 -3.49
N PRO A 56 -28.31 9.45 -2.79
CA PRO A 56 -29.56 10.06 -3.28
C PRO A 56 -29.38 10.84 -4.57
N ARG A 57 -28.19 11.40 -4.77
CA ARG A 57 -27.87 12.36 -5.83
C ARG A 57 -27.05 11.74 -6.94
N ASN A 58 -26.76 10.44 -6.85
CA ASN A 58 -25.86 9.73 -7.76
C ASN A 58 -24.44 10.33 -7.82
N ASP A 59 -24.05 11.10 -6.80
CA ASP A 59 -22.76 11.78 -6.74
C ASP A 59 -21.63 10.77 -6.61
N PHE A 60 -21.81 9.79 -5.74
CA PHE A 60 -20.80 8.80 -5.42
C PHE A 60 -20.63 7.80 -6.57
N ALA A 61 -21.74 7.33 -7.15
CA ALA A 61 -21.71 6.45 -8.31
C ALA A 61 -20.98 7.08 -9.51
N ASN A 62 -21.24 8.37 -9.79
CA ASN A 62 -20.54 9.11 -10.84
C ASN A 62 -19.04 9.21 -10.54
N MET A 63 -18.68 9.56 -9.29
CA MET A 63 -17.28 9.64 -8.89
C MET A 63 -16.55 8.29 -9.00
N LEU A 64 -17.19 7.17 -8.64
CA LEU A 64 -16.61 5.85 -8.79
C LEU A 64 -16.36 5.49 -10.26
N ALA A 65 -17.24 5.91 -11.17
CA ALA A 65 -17.04 5.73 -12.60
C ALA A 65 -15.83 6.54 -13.12
N ASP A 66 -15.63 7.74 -12.59
CA ASP A 66 -14.54 8.66 -12.98
C ASP A 66 -13.14 8.22 -12.50
N LEU A 67 -13.03 7.30 -11.53
CA LEU A 67 -11.73 6.81 -11.02
C LEU A 67 -10.88 6.11 -12.10
N GLY A 68 -11.52 5.61 -13.16
CA GLY A 68 -10.83 5.08 -14.34
C GLY A 68 -10.06 3.78 -14.10
N ASP A 69 -9.11 3.51 -14.99
CA ASP A 69 -8.24 2.33 -14.96
C ASP A 69 -6.83 2.71 -14.46
N VAL A 70 -6.11 1.75 -13.88
CA VAL A 70 -4.77 1.99 -13.31
C VAL A 70 -3.69 1.97 -14.38
N ASP A 71 -2.78 2.93 -14.33
CA ASP A 71 -1.49 2.82 -15.03
C ASP A 71 -0.56 1.85 -14.28
N THR A 72 -0.66 0.56 -14.59
CA THR A 72 0.13 -0.48 -13.93
C THR A 72 1.63 -0.32 -14.17
N ALA A 73 2.04 0.24 -15.31
CA ALA A 73 3.46 0.45 -15.61
C ALA A 73 4.05 1.52 -14.69
N ARG A 74 3.31 2.61 -14.45
CA ARG A 74 3.68 3.63 -13.47
C ARG A 74 3.74 3.06 -12.06
N VAL A 75 2.82 2.18 -11.67
CA VAL A 75 2.87 1.49 -10.36
C VAL A 75 4.17 0.69 -10.23
N PHE A 76 4.52 -0.16 -11.19
CA PHE A 76 5.76 -0.94 -11.14
C PHE A 76 7.00 -0.06 -11.07
N ALA A 77 7.06 1.02 -11.85
CA ALA A 77 8.19 1.96 -11.81
C ALA A 77 8.36 2.61 -10.43
N ARG A 78 7.26 3.00 -9.78
CA ARG A 78 7.28 3.58 -8.43
C ARG A 78 7.67 2.56 -7.37
N VAL A 79 7.13 1.34 -7.44
CA VAL A 79 7.49 0.25 -6.53
C VAL A 79 8.98 -0.08 -6.64
N GLU A 80 9.54 -0.14 -7.86
CA GLU A 80 10.99 -0.35 -8.03
C GLU A 80 11.80 0.79 -7.41
N ALA A 81 11.39 2.04 -7.66
CA ALA A 81 12.07 3.22 -7.13
C ALA A 81 12.05 3.26 -5.59
N MET A 82 10.91 2.93 -4.98
CA MET A 82 10.71 2.90 -3.54
C MET A 82 11.44 1.73 -2.85
N SER A 83 11.62 0.60 -3.54
CA SER A 83 12.25 -0.59 -2.97
C SER A 83 13.70 -0.37 -2.52
N GLU A 84 14.35 0.73 -2.93
CA GLU A 84 15.68 1.12 -2.45
C GLU A 84 15.77 1.24 -0.92
N VAL A 85 14.66 1.50 -0.22
CA VAL A 85 14.62 1.51 1.26
C VAL A 85 15.01 0.16 1.89
N PHE A 86 14.92 -0.94 1.15
CA PHE A 86 15.30 -2.28 1.60
C PHE A 86 16.78 -2.62 1.33
N GLY A 87 17.53 -1.68 0.75
CA GLY A 87 18.86 -1.90 0.20
C GLY A 87 20.02 -1.84 1.21
N SER A 88 19.77 -1.83 2.52
CA SER A 88 20.81 -1.87 3.58
C SER A 88 20.38 -2.73 4.79
N PRO A 89 19.95 -3.98 4.57
CA PRO A 89 19.31 -4.80 5.60
C PRO A 89 20.21 -5.04 6.82
N GLU A 90 21.53 -5.16 6.65
CA GLU A 90 22.47 -5.43 7.74
C GLU A 90 22.52 -4.29 8.76
N ARG A 91 22.26 -3.05 8.32
CA ARG A 91 22.25 -1.86 9.19
C ARG A 91 20.86 -1.51 9.71
N ASP A 92 19.84 -1.70 8.88
CA ASP A 92 18.51 -1.16 9.15
C ASP A 92 17.60 -2.16 9.87
N LEU A 93 17.71 -3.47 9.58
CA LEU A 93 16.84 -4.48 10.19
C LEU A 93 16.89 -4.53 11.73
N PRO A 94 18.07 -4.43 12.39
CA PRO A 94 18.13 -4.45 13.85
C PRO A 94 17.30 -3.35 14.53
N LYS A 95 17.04 -2.25 13.83
CA LYS A 95 16.32 -1.09 14.36
C LYS A 95 14.87 -1.00 13.86
N TYR A 96 14.66 -1.34 12.60
CA TYR A 96 13.45 -0.96 11.86
C TYR A 96 12.68 -2.13 11.26
N LEU A 97 13.00 -3.38 11.62
CA LEU A 97 12.35 -4.58 11.08
C LEU A 97 10.80 -4.48 11.01
N PRO A 98 10.07 -4.04 12.06
CA PRO A 98 8.61 -3.96 11.99
C PRO A 98 8.10 -3.03 10.89
N GLY A 99 8.69 -1.84 10.77
CA GLY A 99 8.32 -0.86 9.75
C GLY A 99 8.75 -1.31 8.35
N LEU A 100 9.99 -1.77 8.20
CA LEU A 100 10.50 -2.29 6.93
C LEU A 100 9.68 -3.47 6.40
N LEU A 101 9.30 -4.40 7.27
CA LEU A 101 8.44 -5.53 6.89
C LEU A 101 7.04 -5.06 6.46
N ARG A 102 6.46 -4.08 7.16
CA ARG A 102 5.16 -3.50 6.78
C ARG A 102 5.23 -2.87 5.38
N GLU A 103 6.26 -2.08 5.12
CA GLU A 103 6.45 -1.44 3.81
C GLU A 103 6.76 -2.48 2.71
N ALA A 104 7.54 -3.52 3.00
CA ALA A 104 7.83 -4.59 2.04
C ALA A 104 6.56 -5.36 1.64
N ARG A 105 5.68 -5.66 2.62
CA ARG A 105 4.37 -6.26 2.36
C ARG A 105 3.48 -5.36 1.53
N TYR A 106 3.46 -4.05 1.84
CA TYR A 106 2.70 -3.06 1.09
C TYR A 106 3.13 -3.03 -0.38
N LEU A 107 4.42 -2.86 -0.67
CA LEU A 107 4.93 -2.85 -2.04
C LEU A 107 4.67 -4.17 -2.77
N LEU A 108 4.82 -5.31 -2.09
CA LEU A 108 4.58 -6.62 -2.70
C LEU A 108 3.10 -6.80 -3.06
N ARG A 109 2.19 -6.41 -2.17
CA ARG A 109 0.74 -6.45 -2.41
C ARG A 109 0.36 -5.54 -3.59
N SER A 110 0.87 -4.31 -3.63
CA SER A 110 0.64 -3.38 -4.74
C SER A 110 1.14 -3.93 -6.07
N SER A 111 2.31 -4.61 -6.07
CA SER A 111 2.86 -5.26 -7.27
C SER A 111 1.96 -6.39 -7.78
N LEU A 112 1.41 -7.22 -6.87
CA LEU A 112 0.50 -8.31 -7.23
C LEU A 112 -0.83 -7.77 -7.80
N TYR A 113 -1.37 -6.70 -7.22
CA TYR A 113 -2.58 -6.05 -7.75
C TYR A 113 -2.34 -5.47 -9.13
N ALA A 114 -1.24 -4.74 -9.32
CA ALA A 114 -0.86 -4.21 -10.62
C ALA A 114 -0.65 -5.31 -11.66
N GLN A 115 -0.05 -6.45 -11.27
CA GLN A 115 0.11 -7.60 -12.17
C GLN A 115 -1.24 -8.22 -12.55
N ALA A 116 -2.15 -8.41 -11.59
CA ALA A 116 -3.47 -8.97 -11.86
C ALA A 116 -4.27 -8.07 -12.83
N ILE A 117 -4.16 -6.75 -12.66
CA ILE A 117 -4.76 -5.77 -13.58
C ILE A 117 -4.11 -5.85 -14.96
N SER A 118 -2.77 -5.90 -15.05
CA SER A 118 -2.06 -5.86 -16.34
C SER A 118 -2.33 -7.09 -17.21
N ILE A 119 -2.66 -8.24 -16.62
CA ILE A 119 -3.07 -9.45 -17.34
C ILE A 119 -4.58 -9.51 -17.64
N GLY A 120 -5.33 -8.44 -17.35
CA GLY A 120 -6.77 -8.36 -17.63
C GLY A 120 -7.67 -9.10 -16.63
N ALA A 121 -7.15 -9.47 -15.46
CA ALA A 121 -7.91 -10.15 -14.41
C ALA A 121 -7.75 -9.46 -13.04
N PRO A 122 -8.25 -8.21 -12.84
CA PRO A 122 -8.10 -7.47 -11.60
C PRO A 122 -8.53 -8.27 -10.36
N CYS A 123 -7.70 -8.22 -9.31
CA CYS A 123 -7.93 -8.94 -8.06
C CYS A 123 -7.26 -8.23 -6.89
N PHE A 124 -8.06 -7.76 -5.94
CA PHE A 124 -7.59 -7.10 -4.70
C PHE A 124 -7.68 -8.02 -3.47
N SER A 125 -7.92 -9.32 -3.68
CA SER A 125 -7.91 -10.33 -2.63
C SER A 125 -6.59 -11.11 -2.64
N VAL A 126 -5.78 -10.95 -1.60
CA VAL A 126 -4.53 -11.73 -1.42
C VAL A 126 -4.82 -13.24 -1.40
N ARG A 127 -5.94 -13.67 -0.81
CA ARG A 127 -6.30 -15.09 -0.75
C ARG A 127 -6.59 -15.66 -2.14
N GLU A 128 -7.26 -14.89 -2.97
CA GLU A 128 -7.53 -15.28 -4.36
C GLU A 128 -6.24 -15.26 -5.19
N LEU A 129 -5.37 -14.26 -5.00
CA LEU A 129 -4.05 -14.23 -5.64
C LEU A 129 -3.20 -15.45 -5.25
N ALA A 130 -3.18 -15.83 -3.97
CA ALA A 130 -2.49 -17.02 -3.49
C ALA A 130 -2.96 -18.29 -4.24
N GLN A 131 -4.28 -18.41 -4.49
CA GLN A 131 -4.82 -19.52 -5.29
C GLN A 131 -4.40 -19.44 -6.75
N ARG A 132 -4.49 -18.26 -7.38
CA ARG A 132 -4.10 -18.05 -8.79
C ARG A 132 -2.62 -18.34 -9.05
N HIS A 133 -1.76 -18.04 -8.08
CA HIS A 133 -0.32 -18.32 -8.14
C HIS A 133 0.06 -19.72 -7.62
N ALA A 134 -0.91 -20.53 -7.19
CA ALA A 134 -0.67 -21.81 -6.51
C ALA A 134 0.33 -21.71 -5.35
N ASP A 135 0.28 -20.59 -4.62
CA ASP A 135 1.18 -20.25 -3.53
C ASP A 135 0.39 -19.96 -2.24
N PRO A 136 0.09 -20.99 -1.42
CA PRO A 136 -0.66 -20.81 -0.18
C PRO A 136 0.11 -19.96 0.85
N THR A 137 1.44 -19.89 0.77
CA THR A 137 2.26 -19.10 1.70
C THR A 137 2.06 -17.61 1.50
N LEU A 138 1.64 -17.18 0.30
CA LEU A 138 1.40 -15.77 -0.01
C LEU A 138 0.30 -15.15 0.86
N ALA A 139 -0.77 -15.92 1.13
CA ALA A 139 -1.88 -15.45 1.96
C ALA A 139 -1.44 -15.18 3.40
N GLU A 140 -0.57 -16.02 3.95
CA GLU A 140 0.02 -15.82 5.27
C GLU A 140 1.05 -14.69 5.25
N LEU A 141 1.93 -14.66 4.23
CA LEU A 141 2.97 -13.64 4.05
C LEU A 141 2.40 -12.21 4.10
N LEU A 142 1.27 -12.01 3.42
CA LEU A 142 0.61 -10.73 3.22
C LEU A 142 -0.67 -10.56 4.04
N ALA A 143 -0.93 -11.42 5.04
CA ALA A 143 -2.09 -11.28 5.91
C ALA A 143 -2.05 -9.94 6.67
N SER A 144 -3.18 -9.23 6.71
CA SER A 144 -3.32 -8.00 7.51
C SER A 144 -3.22 -8.29 9.02
N ARG A 145 -3.80 -9.42 9.47
CA ARG A 145 -3.70 -9.90 10.86
C ARG A 145 -2.59 -10.94 10.98
N ARG A 146 -1.54 -10.57 11.70
CA ARG A 146 -0.49 -11.50 12.16
C ARG A 146 -0.50 -11.50 13.68
N THR A 147 -0.56 -12.69 14.27
CA THR A 147 -0.51 -12.88 15.73
C THR A 147 0.91 -13.08 16.25
N GLY A 148 1.92 -13.05 15.37
CA GLY A 148 3.32 -13.25 15.71
C GLY A 148 4.16 -11.99 15.54
N GLU A 149 5.32 -11.98 16.21
CA GLU A 149 6.32 -10.92 16.08
C GLU A 149 6.84 -10.80 14.63
N PRO A 150 7.20 -9.58 14.18
CA PRO A 150 7.88 -9.37 12.90
C PRO A 150 9.11 -10.27 12.76
N SER A 151 9.19 -11.01 11.65
CA SER A 151 10.27 -11.95 11.39
C SER A 151 11.16 -11.45 10.25
N GLN A 152 12.47 -11.60 10.42
CA GLN A 152 13.43 -11.35 9.34
C GLN A 152 13.18 -12.28 8.14
N ASN A 153 12.73 -13.52 8.36
CA ASN A 153 12.41 -14.44 7.25
C ASN A 153 11.23 -13.93 6.41
N ASP A 154 10.20 -13.36 7.04
CA ASP A 154 9.08 -12.77 6.29
C ASP A 154 9.56 -11.55 5.47
N TYR A 155 10.46 -10.76 6.04
CA TYR A 155 11.05 -9.61 5.35
C TYR A 155 11.86 -10.07 4.13
N ASP A 156 12.76 -11.03 4.31
CA ASP A 156 13.61 -11.56 3.25
C ASP A 156 12.78 -12.16 2.12
N GLU A 157 11.71 -12.89 2.44
CA GLU A 157 10.81 -13.46 1.44
C GLU A 157 10.02 -12.38 0.70
N CYS A 158 9.57 -11.31 1.37
CA CYS A 158 8.93 -10.18 0.70
C CYS A 158 9.88 -9.49 -0.29
N VAL A 159 11.10 -9.17 0.15
CA VAL A 159 12.12 -8.47 -0.66
C VAL A 159 12.57 -9.33 -1.83
N LYS A 160 12.74 -10.64 -1.62
CA LYS A 160 13.05 -11.60 -2.68
C LYS A 160 11.95 -11.65 -3.75
N ARG A 161 10.67 -11.71 -3.34
CA ARG A 161 9.53 -11.71 -4.28
C ARG A 161 9.41 -10.39 -5.03
N LEU A 162 9.66 -9.25 -4.37
CA LEU A 162 9.77 -7.95 -5.04
C LEU A 162 10.86 -7.96 -6.11
N GLY A 163 12.05 -8.51 -5.79
CA GLY A 163 13.11 -8.67 -6.78
C GLY A 163 12.70 -9.52 -8.00
N ALA A 164 11.88 -10.55 -7.79
CA ALA A 164 11.34 -11.35 -8.89
C ALA A 164 10.43 -10.53 -9.84
N PHE A 165 9.64 -9.58 -9.32
CA PHE A 165 8.87 -8.64 -10.16
C PHE A 165 9.75 -7.76 -11.03
N PHE A 166 10.92 -7.35 -10.53
CA PHE A 166 11.87 -6.52 -11.28
C PHE A 166 12.78 -7.34 -12.21
N GLY A 167 12.74 -8.67 -12.11
CA GLY A 167 13.69 -9.58 -12.77
C GLY A 167 15.12 -9.46 -12.25
N ARG A 168 15.32 -8.84 -11.07
CA ARG A 168 16.64 -8.61 -10.46
C ARG A 168 16.51 -8.37 -8.95
N PRO A 169 17.55 -8.62 -8.14
CA PRO A 169 17.56 -8.24 -6.74
C PRO A 169 17.28 -6.75 -6.54
N VAL A 170 16.65 -6.40 -5.41
CA VAL A 170 16.42 -5.01 -5.03
C VAL A 170 17.74 -4.25 -4.97
N ARG A 171 17.71 -2.99 -5.44
CA ARG A 171 18.90 -2.14 -5.50
C ARG A 171 19.45 -1.91 -4.11
N ARG A 172 20.77 -1.92 -3.98
CA ARG A 172 21.44 -1.48 -2.76
C ARG A 172 21.17 0.00 -2.54
N ASN A 173 20.97 0.36 -1.28
CA ASN A 173 20.88 1.74 -0.86
C ASN A 173 22.31 2.33 -0.91
N ARG A 174 22.51 3.30 -1.79
CA ARG A 174 23.81 3.94 -2.05
C ARG A 174 24.35 4.73 -0.86
N HIS A 175 23.48 5.10 0.08
CA HIS A 175 23.81 5.88 1.27
C HIS A 175 24.09 4.99 2.49
N GLY A 176 23.83 3.68 2.37
CA GLY A 176 24.25 2.66 3.32
C GLY A 176 23.44 2.54 4.60
N SER A 177 22.42 3.38 4.81
CA SER A 177 21.36 3.18 5.83
C SER A 177 20.09 3.94 5.45
N LEU A 178 18.97 3.58 6.05
CA LEU A 178 17.69 4.24 5.81
C LEU A 178 17.71 5.73 6.23
N GLU A 179 18.32 6.05 7.37
CA GLU A 179 18.46 7.43 7.83
C GLU A 179 19.35 8.25 6.88
N ALA A 180 20.47 7.68 6.42
CA ALA A 180 21.34 8.34 5.45
C ALA A 180 20.63 8.57 4.10
N LEU A 181 19.81 7.62 3.67
CA LEU A 181 18.99 7.76 2.45
C LEU A 181 17.99 8.91 2.57
N ILE A 182 17.32 9.05 3.72
CA ILE A 182 16.41 10.17 3.97
C ILE A 182 17.14 11.52 3.89
N VAL A 183 18.28 11.65 4.57
CA VAL A 183 19.05 12.90 4.58
C VAL A 183 19.53 13.28 3.17
N ASN A 184 20.03 12.31 2.40
CA ASN A 184 20.62 12.59 1.10
C ASN A 184 19.60 12.78 -0.03
N GLU A 185 18.38 12.24 0.10
CA GLU A 185 17.34 12.32 -0.93
C GLU A 185 16.25 13.38 -0.65
N TRP A 186 16.39 14.12 0.46
CA TRP A 186 15.37 15.02 1.02
C TRP A 186 14.66 15.94 0.01
N GLU A 187 15.38 16.48 -0.98
CA GLU A 187 14.81 17.43 -1.95
C GLU A 187 14.35 16.80 -3.27
N ASN A 188 14.70 15.54 -3.54
CA ASN A 188 14.68 15.00 -4.91
C ASN A 188 13.71 13.84 -5.13
N ARG A 189 13.25 13.12 -4.07
CA ARG A 189 12.51 11.86 -4.24
C ARG A 189 11.37 11.67 -3.23
N GLY A 190 10.30 12.46 -3.38
CA GLY A 190 9.13 12.46 -2.48
C GLY A 190 8.60 11.07 -2.15
N ASP A 191 8.30 10.26 -3.16
CA ASP A 191 7.80 8.87 -2.99
C ASP A 191 8.72 7.97 -2.15
N LEU A 192 10.03 8.05 -2.41
CA LEU A 192 11.04 7.27 -1.68
C LEU A 192 11.12 7.74 -0.22
N LEU A 193 11.06 9.05 0.01
CA LEU A 193 11.07 9.62 1.35
C LEU A 193 9.82 9.24 2.14
N SER A 194 8.64 9.27 1.52
CA SER A 194 7.38 8.86 2.16
C SER A 194 7.47 7.45 2.72
N ILE A 195 7.89 6.48 1.90
CA ILE A 195 8.03 5.10 2.37
C ILE A 195 9.17 4.93 3.39
N ALA A 196 10.26 5.69 3.27
CA ALA A 196 11.34 5.67 4.23
C ALA A 196 10.89 6.18 5.62
N PHE A 197 10.12 7.28 5.68
CA PHE A 197 9.57 7.80 6.94
C PHE A 197 8.57 6.85 7.58
N MET A 198 7.74 6.17 6.77
CA MET A 198 6.85 5.13 7.27
C MET A 198 7.64 3.95 7.85
N ALA A 199 8.68 3.48 7.16
CA ALA A 199 9.54 2.41 7.64
C ALA A 199 10.23 2.76 8.98
N LEU A 200 10.58 4.02 9.22
CA LEU A 200 11.08 4.48 10.53
C LEU A 200 10.01 4.50 11.64
N GLY A 201 8.72 4.45 11.29
CA GLY A 201 7.61 4.60 12.25
C GLY A 201 7.42 6.02 12.76
N VAL A 202 7.93 7.03 12.04
CA VAL A 202 7.92 8.45 12.45
C VAL A 202 6.58 9.13 12.15
N THR A 203 5.66 8.47 11.44
CA THR A 203 4.28 8.94 11.30
C THR A 203 3.58 8.85 12.66
N GLY A 204 3.33 10.01 13.28
CA GLY A 204 2.74 10.13 14.62
C GLY A 204 1.48 9.27 14.80
N SER A 205 1.17 8.97 16.06
CA SER A 205 0.03 8.17 16.55
C SER A 205 -1.34 8.74 16.16
N GLY A 206 -1.65 8.77 14.87
CA GLY A 206 -2.83 9.41 14.27
C GLY A 206 -2.60 10.01 12.87
N GLY A 207 -1.41 9.87 12.26
CA GLY A 207 -1.16 10.29 10.89
C GLY A 207 -1.88 9.38 9.90
N ASP A 208 -2.71 10.00 9.07
CA ASP A 208 -3.70 9.40 8.18
C ASP A 208 -3.09 8.33 7.24
N TYR A 209 -3.10 7.08 7.70
CA TYR A 209 -2.61 5.90 6.98
C TYR A 209 -3.32 5.75 5.61
N ALA A 210 -4.55 6.28 5.52
CA ALA A 210 -5.36 6.33 4.30
C ALA A 210 -4.88 7.38 3.27
N GLU A 211 -4.07 8.37 3.66
CA GLU A 211 -3.55 9.36 2.70
C GLU A 211 -2.26 8.92 2.00
N ILE A 212 -1.45 8.06 2.63
CA ILE A 212 -0.21 7.57 2.01
C ILE A 212 -0.45 6.31 1.18
N GLU A 213 -1.51 5.54 1.46
CA GLU A 213 -2.02 4.56 0.51
C GLU A 213 -2.21 5.20 -0.88
N LYS A 214 -2.59 6.48 -0.98
CA LYS A 214 -2.74 7.24 -2.24
C LYS A 214 -1.45 7.42 -3.08
N ILE A 215 -0.28 7.05 -2.54
CA ILE A 215 1.00 7.19 -3.23
C ILE A 215 1.28 5.97 -4.12
N LEU A 216 0.66 4.81 -3.91
CA LEU A 216 0.67 3.73 -4.93
C LEU A 216 -0.75 3.27 -5.30
N LEU A 217 -1.69 3.55 -4.41
CA LEU A 217 -3.10 3.38 -4.61
C LEU A 217 -3.79 4.64 -5.05
#